data_AF-A0A8X6VAS2-F1
#
_entry.id   AF-A0A8X6VAS2-F1
#
_cell.length_a   1.000
_cell.length_b   1.000
_cell.length_c   1.000
_cell.angle_alpha   90.00
_cell.angle_beta   90.00
_cell.angle_gamma   90.00
#
_symmetry.space_group_name_H-M   'P 1'
#
loop_
_entity.id
_entity.type
_entity.pdbx_description
1 polymer ?
#
loop_
_entity_poly.entity_id
_entity_poly.type
_entity_poly.pdbx_seq_one_letter_code
_entity_poly.pdbx_strand_id
1 'polypeptide(L)'
;MYFDAELYNTMDKPWETILYFMNKTLPKLGWNSDKPEVAMDVGSGPGYLSKYYILPAFPNVKKLIAMDAMPNMIEEAKVRHPHSKIEYVVANMEDR
;
A
#
# COMPACT_ATOMS: atom_id res chain seq x y z
N MET A 1 6.40 3.41 19.97
CA MET A 1 7.61 2.98 19.25
C MET A 1 7.86 3.99 18.15
N TYR A 2 9.06 4.58 18.06
CA TYR A 2 9.39 5.52 16.97
C TYR A 2 10.08 4.72 15.87
N PHE A 3 9.44 4.59 14.71
CA PHE A 3 10.05 3.97 13.54
C PHE A 3 10.53 5.06 12.60
N ASP A 4 11.77 4.94 12.12
CA ASP A 4 12.33 5.83 11.13
C ASP A 4 11.80 5.45 9.73
N ALA A 5 10.96 6.31 9.15
CA ALA A 5 10.33 6.08 7.86
C ALA A 5 11.35 6.07 6.70
N GLU A 6 12.41 6.89 6.79
CA GLU A 6 13.45 6.93 5.76
C GLU A 6 14.26 5.64 5.77
N LEU A 7 14.65 5.16 6.96
CA LEU A 7 15.34 3.88 7.11
C LEU A 7 14.46 2.73 6.62
N TYR A 8 13.17 2.74 6.94
CA TYR A 8 12.23 1.71 6.52
C TYR A 8 12.18 1.60 4.99
N ASN A 9 12.11 2.74 4.28
CA ASN A 9 12.16 2.79 2.81
C ASN A 9 13.40 2.12 2.20
N THR A 10 14.53 2.07 2.91
CA THR A 10 15.74 1.40 2.41
C THR A 10 15.68 -0.13 2.55
N MET A 11 14.85 -0.62 3.47
CA MET A 11 14.72 -2.04 3.82
C MET A 11 13.49 -2.70 3.20
N ASP A 12 12.50 -1.91 2.78
CA ASP A 12 11.18 -2.37 2.35
C ASP A 12 11.17 -2.94 0.93
N LYS A 13 11.97 -3.99 0.70
CA LYS A 13 11.90 -4.80 -0.51
C LYS A 13 11.12 -6.09 -0.21
N PRO A 14 10.01 -6.34 -0.91
CA PRO A 14 9.26 -7.56 -0.71
C PRO A 14 10.11 -8.76 -1.14
N TRP A 15 9.99 -9.86 -0.40
CA TRP A 15 10.66 -11.12 -0.75
C TRP A 15 10.18 -11.63 -2.12
N GLU A 16 11.04 -12.35 -2.83
CA GLU A 16 10.71 -12.89 -4.15
C GLU A 16 9.45 -13.77 -4.15
N THR A 17 9.21 -14.49 -3.06
CA THR A 17 8.00 -15.31 -2.87
C THR A 17 6.72 -14.47 -2.83
N ILE A 18 6.76 -13.29 -2.21
CA ILE A 18 5.65 -12.33 -2.19
C ILE A 18 5.42 -11.79 -3.59
N LEU A 19 6.49 -11.40 -4.29
CA LEU A 19 6.40 -10.93 -5.67
C LEU A 19 5.83 -11.98 -6.61
N TYR A 20 6.24 -13.24 -6.45
CA TYR A 20 5.70 -14.35 -7.21
C TYR A 20 4.21 -14.53 -6.93
N PHE A 21 3.82 -14.57 -5.66
CA PHE A 21 2.42 -14.72 -5.27
C PHE A 21 1.54 -13.61 -5.87
N MET A 22 1.93 -12.35 -5.69
CA MET A 22 1.19 -11.18 -6.17
C MET A 22 1.02 -11.19 -7.70
N ASN A 23 2.08 -11.53 -8.44
CA ASN A 23 2.06 -11.43 -9.91
C ASN A 23 1.56 -12.69 -10.62
N LYS A 24 1.63 -13.87 -9.99
CA LYS A 24 1.34 -15.16 -10.64
C LYS A 24 0.19 -15.93 -10.02
N THR A 25 0.03 -15.85 -8.70
CA THR A 25 -0.99 -16.60 -7.97
C THR A 25 -2.26 -15.77 -7.79
N LEU A 26 -2.11 -14.53 -7.32
CA LEU A 26 -3.22 -13.65 -6.98
C LEU A 26 -4.23 -13.45 -8.12
N PRO A 27 -3.82 -13.22 -9.40
CA PRO A 27 -4.77 -13.09 -10.50
C PRO A 27 -5.57 -14.36 -10.77
N LYS A 28 -4.97 -15.54 -10.53
CA LYS A 28 -5.65 -16.84 -10.75
C LYS A 28 -6.70 -17.15 -9.70
N LEU A 29 -6.66 -16.45 -8.56
CA LEU A 29 -7.65 -16.55 -7.49
C LEU A 29 -8.87 -15.64 -7.75
N GLY A 30 -8.90 -14.88 -8.85
CA GLY A 30 -9.96 -13.91 -9.12
C GLY A 30 -9.96 -12.75 -8.13
N TRP A 31 -8.77 -12.35 -7.67
CA TRP A 31 -8.61 -11.32 -6.63
C TRP A 31 -9.11 -9.93 -7.05
N ASN A 32 -9.04 -9.60 -8.33
CA ASN A 32 -9.51 -8.32 -8.86
C ASN A 32 -10.81 -8.46 -9.64
N SER A 33 -11.49 -7.33 -9.81
CA SER A 33 -12.74 -7.25 -10.57
C SER A 33 -12.57 -6.49 -11.88
N ASP A 34 -13.36 -6.85 -12.89
CA ASP A 34 -13.56 -6.05 -14.10
C ASP A 34 -14.39 -4.78 -13.83
N LYS A 35 -15.03 -4.70 -12.66
CA LYS A 35 -15.80 -3.53 -12.24
C LYS A 35 -14.90 -2.53 -11.51
N PRO A 36 -15.29 -1.25 -11.44
CA PRO A 36 -14.51 -0.28 -10.67
C PRO A 36 -14.50 -0.58 -9.17
N GLU A 37 -13.32 -0.52 -8.55
CA GLU A 37 -13.11 -0.88 -7.15
C GLU A 37 -12.56 0.28 -6.31
N VAL A 38 -12.81 0.23 -5.00
CA VAL A 38 -12.08 1.00 -3.99
C VAL A 38 -11.38 0.00 -3.10
N ALA A 39 -10.05 0.10 -3.02
CA ALA A 39 -9.22 -0.80 -2.24
C ALA A 39 -8.68 -0.08 -1.00
N MET A 40 -8.37 -0.84 0.04
CA MET A 40 -7.78 -0.36 1.27
C MET A 40 -6.51 -1.15 1.58
N ASP A 41 -5.42 -0.44 1.82
CA ASP A 41 -4.12 -0.98 2.22
C ASP A 41 -3.86 -0.55 3.66
N VAL A 42 -3.83 -1.52 4.57
CA VAL A 42 -3.81 -1.30 6.02
C VAL A 42 -2.43 -1.63 6.55
N GLY A 43 -1.82 -0.68 7.28
CA GLY A 43 -0.41 -0.76 7.66
C GLY A 43 0.48 -0.47 6.45
N SER A 44 0.14 0.55 5.67
CA SER A 44 0.81 0.88 4.41
C SER A 44 2.26 1.34 4.58
N GLY A 45 2.68 1.64 5.82
CA GLY A 45 3.99 2.21 6.10
C GLY A 45 4.24 3.47 5.26
N PRO A 46 5.47 3.63 4.72
CA PRO A 46 5.80 4.77 3.88
C PRO A 46 5.28 4.64 2.43
N GLY A 47 4.43 3.67 2.11
CA GLY A 47 3.69 3.64 0.84
C GLY A 47 4.45 3.11 -0.39
N TYR A 48 5.71 2.66 -0.23
CA TYR A 48 6.46 2.02 -1.32
C TYR A 48 5.70 0.82 -1.89
N LEU A 49 5.30 -0.12 -1.02
CA LEU A 49 4.54 -1.29 -1.43
C LEU A 49 3.16 -0.92 -2.01
N SER A 50 2.47 0.04 -1.39
CA SER A 50 1.17 0.54 -1.85
C SER A 50 1.23 0.99 -3.31
N LYS A 51 2.26 1.77 -3.66
CA LYS A 51 2.43 2.34 -5.00
C LYS A 51 2.88 1.31 -6.04
N TYR A 52 3.90 0.52 -5.72
CA TYR A 52 4.57 -0.31 -6.74
C TYR A 52 4.01 -1.72 -6.85
N TYR A 53 3.26 -2.20 -5.86
CA TYR A 53 2.83 -3.59 -5.82
C TYR A 53 1.34 -3.77 -5.53
N ILE A 54 0.78 -3.06 -4.54
CA ILE A 54 -0.64 -3.18 -4.21
C ILE A 54 -1.51 -2.50 -5.26
N LEU A 55 -1.23 -1.24 -5.62
CA LEU A 55 -2.02 -0.52 -6.63
C LEU A 55 -2.11 -1.28 -7.97
N PRO A 56 -1.01 -1.84 -8.55
CA PRO A 56 -1.09 -2.63 -9.78
C PRO A 56 -1.91 -3.93 -9.66
N ALA A 57 -2.10 -4.48 -8.46
CA ALA A 57 -2.93 -5.67 -8.26
C ALA A 57 -4.42 -5.41 -8.52
N PHE A 58 -4.85 -4.13 -8.48
CA PHE A 58 -6.22 -3.68 -8.71
C PHE A 58 -6.30 -2.80 -9.97
N PRO A 59 -6.32 -3.38 -11.19
CA PRO A 59 -6.24 -2.61 -12.44
C PRO A 59 -7.40 -1.61 -12.62
N ASN A 60 -8.60 -1.94 -12.10
CA ASN A 60 -9.80 -1.11 -12.21
C ASN A 60 -10.06 -0.25 -10.96
N VAL A 61 -9.03 -0.06 -10.11
CA VAL A 61 -9.15 0.76 -8.91
C VAL A 61 -9.41 2.22 -9.26
N LYS A 62 -10.45 2.78 -8.64
CA LYS A 62 -10.76 4.22 -8.65
C LYS A 62 -9.96 4.96 -7.59
N LYS A 63 -9.81 4.33 -6.42
CA LYS A 63 -9.10 4.89 -5.26
C LYS A 63 -8.52 3.76 -4.42
N LEU A 64 -7.26 3.90 -4.04
CA LEU A 64 -6.58 3.10 -3.03
C LEU A 64 -6.43 3.97 -1.78
N ILE A 65 -7.01 3.54 -0.67
CA ILE A 65 -6.84 4.19 0.63
C ILE A 65 -5.70 3.47 1.34
N ALA A 66 -4.53 4.10 1.40
CA ALA A 66 -3.36 3.57 2.08
C ALA A 66 -3.27 4.21 3.46
N MET A 67 -3.40 3.40 4.52
CA MET A 67 -3.47 3.89 5.88
C MET A 67 -2.45 3.26 6.80
N ASP A 68 -1.95 4.08 7.72
CA ASP A 68 -1.01 3.68 8.75
C ASP A 68 -1.32 4.45 10.05
N ALA A 69 -1.02 3.82 11.19
CA ALA A 69 -1.21 4.45 12.49
C ALA A 69 -0.16 5.53 12.77
N MET A 70 1.00 5.49 12.08
CA MET A 70 2.11 6.39 12.31
C MET A 70 2.07 7.62 11.38
N PRO A 71 1.94 8.85 11.91
CA PRO A 71 1.89 10.06 11.09
C PRO A 71 3.13 10.25 10.20
N ASN A 72 4.32 9.97 10.72
CA ASN A 72 5.57 10.14 9.97
C ASN A 72 5.69 9.18 8.77
N MET A 73 5.09 7.98 8.84
CA MET A 73 5.00 7.07 7.70
C MET A 73 4.12 7.66 6.59
N ILE A 74 2.96 8.23 6.96
CA ILE A 74 2.03 8.84 6.01
C ILE A 74 2.60 10.12 5.39
N GLU A 75 3.31 10.94 6.17
CA GLU A 75 4.00 12.13 5.66
C GLU A 75 5.05 11.76 4.62
N GLU A 76 5.90 10.78 4.94
CA GLU A 76 6.91 10.25 4.03
C GLU A 76 6.26 9.66 2.75
N ALA A 77 5.17 8.90 2.89
CA ALA A 77 4.46 8.31 1.77
C ALA A 77 3.92 9.34 0.77
N LYS A 78 3.35 10.44 1.29
CA LYS A 78 2.85 11.56 0.48
C LYS A 78 3.97 12.24 -0.31
N VAL A 79 5.16 12.37 0.27
CA VAL A 79 6.31 13.03 -0.36
C VAL A 79 6.98 12.11 -1.38
N ARG A 80 7.30 10.87 -1.00
CA ARG A 80 8.14 9.96 -1.82
C ARG A 80 7.36 9.11 -2.80
N HIS A 81 6.12 8.77 -2.47
CA HIS A 81 5.30 7.87 -3.28
C HIS A 81 3.95 8.48 -3.69
N PRO A 82 3.90 9.74 -4.19
CA PRO A 82 2.64 10.33 -4.62
C PRO A 82 2.06 9.58 -5.81
N HIS A 83 0.73 9.47 -5.84
CA HIS A 83 -0.02 8.92 -6.96
C HIS A 83 -1.47 9.42 -6.92
N SER A 84 -2.04 9.79 -8.07
CA SER A 84 -3.38 10.41 -8.15
C SER A 84 -4.52 9.51 -7.66
N LYS A 85 -4.31 8.19 -7.68
CA LYS A 85 -5.28 7.19 -7.19
C LYS A 85 -5.04 6.75 -5.74
N ILE A 86 -3.95 7.18 -5.09
CA ILE A 86 -3.64 6.77 -3.73
C ILE A 86 -3.94 7.93 -2.78
N GLU A 87 -4.76 7.67 -1.77
CA GLU A 87 -4.99 8.57 -0.65
C GLU A 87 -4.29 8.01 0.59
N TYR A 88 -3.33 8.77 1.11
CA TYR A 88 -2.60 8.40 2.32
C TYR A 88 -3.26 9.01 3.57
N VAL A 89 -3.69 8.15 4.49
CA VAL A 89 -4.50 8.52 5.66
C VAL A 89 -3.84 8.04 6.94
N VAL A 90 -3.72 8.92 7.94
CA VAL A 90 -3.36 8.49 9.29
C VAL A 90 -4.62 7.89 9.93
N ALA A 91 -4.58 6.60 10.25
CA ALA A 91 -5.68 5.93 10.92
C ALA A 91 -5.14 4.87 11.88
N ASN A 92 -5.53 4.97 13.15
CA ASN A 92 -5.25 3.96 14.13
C ASN A 92 -6.50 3.08 14.30
N MET A 93 -6.37 1.78 14.00
CA MET A 93 -7.49 0.83 14.14
C MET A 93 -7.85 0.53 15.60
N GLU A 94 -7.01 0.92 16.55
CA GLU A 94 -7.29 0.79 17.98
C GLU A 94 -8.15 1.94 18.53
N ASP A 95 -8.27 3.04 17.79
CA ASP A 95 -9.11 4.17 18.16
C ASP A 95 -10.58 3.80 17.88
N ARG A 96 -11.33 3.50 18.96
CA ARG A 96 -12.75 3.14 18.93
C ARG A 96 -13.67 4.36 18.94
#